data_AF-A0A3M1Q2Y5-F1
#
_entry.id   AF-A0A3M1Q2Y5-F1
#
_cell.length_a   1.000
_cell.length_b   1.000
_cell.length_c   1.000
_cell.angle_alpha   90.00
_cell.angle_beta   90.00
_cell.angle_gamma   90.00
#
_symmetry.space_group_name_H-M   'P 1'
#
loop_
_entity.id
_entity.type
_entity.pdbx_description
1 polymer ?
#
loop_
_entity_poly.entity_id
_entity_poly.type
_entity_poly.pdbx_seq_one_letter_code
_entity_poly.pdbx_strand_id
1 'polypeptide(L)' 'ASLGVACFPGEGIDTPDDLIREADYALYNAKRHGRNRVERAEG' A
#
# COMPACT_ATOMS: atom_id res chain seq x y z
N ALA A 1 5.55 -9.30 -11.27
CA ALA A 1 5.81 -8.74 -9.92
C ALA A 1 4.55 -8.02 -9.45
N SER A 2 4.29 -7.91 -8.14
CA SER A 2 3.19 -7.09 -7.58
C SER A 2 3.78 -6.01 -6.70
N LEU A 3 3.15 -4.84 -6.64
CA LEU A 3 3.61 -3.69 -5.85
C LEU A 3 2.44 -3.07 -5.07
N GLY A 4 2.76 -2.57 -3.88
CA GLY A 4 1.88 -1.72 -3.08
C GLY A 4 2.53 -0.35 -2.90
N VAL A 5 1.73 0.71 -2.94
CA VAL A 5 2.21 2.10 -2.86
C VAL A 5 1.45 2.85 -1.78
N ALA A 6 2.18 3.55 -0.91
CA ALA A 6 1.62 4.50 0.04
C ALA A 6 2.42 5.81 -0.02
N CYS A 7 1.83 6.91 0.44
CA CYS A 7 2.41 8.25 0.35
C CYS A 7 2.43 8.91 1.73
N PHE A 8 3.54 9.56 2.07
CA PHE A 8 3.67 10.38 3.28
C PHE A 8 4.12 11.80 2.91
N PRO A 9 3.48 12.86 3.42
CA PRO A 9 2.24 12.81 4.23
C PRO A 9 1.03 12.35 3.39
N GLY A 10 0.08 11.67 4.04
CA GLY A 10 -1.16 11.16 3.44
C GLY A 10 -2.27 11.02 4.49
N GLU A 11 -3.53 10.94 4.06
CA GLU A 11 -4.65 10.71 4.98
C GLU A 11 -4.47 9.37 5.70
N GLY A 12 -4.60 9.37 7.04
CA GLY A 12 -4.38 8.18 7.88
C GLY A 12 -2.92 7.70 7.97
N ILE A 13 -1.96 8.41 7.39
CA ILE A 13 -0.52 8.07 7.39
C ILE A 13 0.26 9.19 8.07
N ASP A 14 0.36 9.10 9.39
CA ASP A 14 1.01 10.11 10.22
C ASP A 14 2.44 9.73 10.63
N THR A 15 2.78 8.44 10.54
CA THR A 15 4.08 7.91 10.94
C THR A 15 4.75 7.09 9.83
N PRO A 16 6.08 6.90 9.88
CA PRO A 16 6.77 5.97 8.99
C PRO A 16 6.25 4.54 9.09
N ASP A 17 5.80 4.11 10.27
CA ASP A 17 5.22 2.78 10.48
C ASP A 17 3.87 2.66 9.77
N ASP A 18 3.05 3.72 9.78
CA ASP A 18 1.82 3.76 8.97
C ASP A 18 2.12 3.65 7.49
N LEU A 19 3.16 4.37 7.00
CA LEU A 19 3.53 4.34 5.59
C LEU A 19 3.90 2.93 5.13
N ILE A 20 4.70 2.22 5.94
CA ILE A 20 5.12 0.84 5.62
C ILE A 20 3.92 -0.10 5.70
N ARG A 21 3.12 0.00 6.75
CA ARG A 21 1.93 -0.83 6.97
C ARG A 21 0.94 -0.70 5.82
N GLU A 22 0.66 0.52 5.39
CA GLU A 22 -0.26 0.79 4.28
C GLU A 22 0.28 0.32 2.92
N ALA A 23 1.58 0.50 2.66
CA ALA A 23 2.20 -0.03 1.44
C ALA A 23 2.15 -1.57 1.40
N ASP A 24 2.32 -2.25 2.54
CA ASP A 24 2.23 -3.71 2.61
C ASP A 24 0.78 -4.20 2.45
N TYR A 25 -0.20 -3.51 3.02
CA TYR A 25 -1.63 -3.80 2.77
C TYR A 25 -1.98 -3.68 1.29
N ALA A 26 -1.55 -2.60 0.63
CA ALA A 26 -1.74 -2.44 -0.80
C ALA A 26 -1.06 -3.57 -1.60
N LEU A 27 0.16 -3.97 -1.23
CA LEU A 27 0.86 -5.10 -1.86
C LEU A 27 0.11 -6.42 -1.65
N TYR A 28 -0.45 -6.63 -0.46
CA TYR A 28 -1.27 -7.80 -0.17
C TYR A 28 -2.51 -7.85 -1.04
N ASN A 29 -3.21 -6.72 -1.21
CA ASN A 29 -4.36 -6.60 -2.11
C ASN A 29 -3.96 -6.88 -3.56
N ALA A 30 -2.82 -6.34 -4.01
CA ALA A 30 -2.28 -6.59 -5.34
C ALA A 30 -2.05 -8.09 -5.59
N LYS A 31 -1.59 -8.81 -4.55
CA LYS A 31 -1.40 -10.27 -4.61
C LYS A 31 -2.73 -11.03 -4.62
N ARG A 32 -3.73 -10.60 -3.85
CA ARG A 32 -5.07 -11.23 -3.79
C ARG A 32 -5.88 -11.03 -5.07
N HIS A 33 -5.79 -9.87 -5.71
CA HIS A 33 -6.56 -9.53 -6.92
C HIS A 33 -5.89 -9.98 -8.23
N GLY A 34 -5.21 -11.13 -8.21
CA GLY A 34 -4.67 -11.76 -9.43
C GLY A 34 -3.22 -11.43 -9.76
N ARG A 35 -2.49 -10.73 -8.87
CA ARG A 35 -1.06 -10.39 -9.01
C ARG A 35 -0.79 -9.52 -10.25
N ASN A 36 0.50 -9.31 -10.54
CA ASN A 36 0.99 -8.55 -11.69
C ASN A 36 0.36 -7.15 -11.84
N ARG A 37 0.18 -6.47 -10.70
CA ARG A 37 -0.49 -5.18 -10.61
C ARG A 37 0.11 -4.32 -9.50
N VAL A 38 -0.26 -3.05 -9.55
CA VAL A 38 0.02 -2.05 -8.54
C VAL A 38 -1.31 -1.69 -7.87
N GLU A 39 -1.33 -1.69 -6.55
CA GLU A 39 -2.43 -1.13 -5.76
C GLU A 39 -1.86 0.00 -4.89
N ARG A 40 -2.69 0.99 -4.58
CA ARG A 40 -2.34 2.07 -3.65
C ARG A 40 -3.02 1.84 -2.30
N ALA A 41 -2.44 2.37 -1.24
CA ALA A 41 -3.15 2.57 0.01
C ALA A 41 -4.35 3.49 -0.23
N GLU A 42 -5.52 3.08 0.23
CA GLU A 42 -6.67 3.96 0.36
C GLU A 42 -6.43 4.76 1.65
N GLY A 43 -6.40 6.09 1.53
CA GLY A 43 -6.32 6.98 2.69
C GLY A 43 -7.61 6.95 3.50
#